data_AF-A0A256WDE4-F1
#
_entry.id   AF-A0A256WDE4-F1
#
_cell.length_a   1.000
_cell.length_b   1.000
_cell.length_c   1.000
_cell.angle_alpha   90.00
_cell.angle_beta   90.00
_cell.angle_gamma   90.00
#
_symmetry.space_group_name_H-M   'P 1'
#
loop_
_entity.id
_entity.type
_entity.pdbx_description
1 polymer ?
#
loop_
_entity_poly.entity_id
_entity_poly.type
_entity_poly.pdbx_seq_one_letter_code
_entity_poly.pdbx_strand_id
1 'polypeptide(L)'
;MIVAVDKLISDIENANWTKKTDIKLNRPDADCVHSDGFYFFDINIHRTMVLIVFEQNEATIVWIGSHDKYDLTFKGNIITIEKWLRNKLLI
;
A
#
# COMPACT_ATOMS: atom_id res chain seq x y z
N MET A 1 -17.37 -1.37 -0.16
CA MET A 1 -16.15 -2.16 0.13
C MET A 1 -15.64 -2.84 -1.13
N ILE A 2 -16.39 -3.78 -1.73
CA ILE A 2 -16.00 -4.49 -2.96
C ILE A 2 -15.65 -3.50 -4.10
N VAL A 3 -16.56 -2.58 -4.43
CA VAL A 3 -16.38 -1.60 -5.52
C VAL A 3 -15.10 -0.73 -5.38
N ALA A 4 -14.69 -0.39 -4.17
CA ALA A 4 -13.52 0.47 -3.96
C ALA A 4 -12.20 -0.30 -4.05
N VAL A 5 -12.20 -1.57 -3.63
CA VAL A 5 -11.05 -2.47 -3.82
C VAL A 5 -10.92 -2.83 -5.29
N ASP A 6 -12.03 -3.13 -5.98
CA ASP A 6 -12.03 -3.37 -7.43
C ASP A 6 -11.51 -2.16 -8.21
N LYS A 7 -11.88 -0.95 -7.77
CA LYS A 7 -11.33 0.28 -8.35
C LYS A 7 -9.83 0.39 -8.14
N LEU A 8 -9.32 0.13 -6.92
CA LEU A 8 -7.88 0.12 -6.65
C LEU A 8 -7.15 -0.89 -7.54
N ILE A 9 -7.70 -2.10 -7.70
CA ILE A 9 -7.13 -3.13 -8.57
C ILE A 9 -7.11 -2.64 -10.02
N SER A 10 -8.24 -2.16 -10.53
CA SER A 10 -8.33 -1.62 -11.90
C SER A 10 -7.38 -0.44 -12.12
N ASP A 11 -7.23 0.47 -11.15
CA ASP A 11 -6.30 1.60 -11.24
C ASP A 11 -4.85 1.11 -11.40
N ILE A 12 -4.47 0.06 -10.66
CA ILE A 12 -3.13 -0.54 -10.71
C ILE A 12 -2.92 -1.33 -12.01
N GLU A 13 -3.88 -2.15 -12.42
CA GLU A 13 -3.78 -2.98 -13.64
C GLU A 13 -3.68 -2.14 -14.92
N ASN A 14 -4.34 -0.97 -14.94
CA ASN A 14 -4.29 -0.06 -16.07
C ASN A 14 -3.18 1.00 -15.95
N ALA A 15 -2.40 0.97 -14.87
CA ALA A 15 -1.33 1.92 -14.67
C ALA A 15 -0.08 1.56 -15.48
N ASN A 16 0.46 2.55 -16.19
CA ASN A 16 1.78 2.49 -16.79
C ASN A 16 2.79 3.26 -15.91
N TRP A 17 2.87 2.91 -14.62
CA TRP A 17 3.77 3.59 -13.68
C TRP A 17 5.21 3.15 -13.92
N THR A 18 6.03 4.08 -14.39
CA THR A 18 7.46 3.82 -14.65
C THR A 18 8.34 4.41 -13.55
N LYS A 19 7.81 5.36 -12.78
CA LYS A 19 8.50 6.05 -11.70
C LYS A 19 7.63 6.08 -10.45
N LYS A 20 8.29 6.13 -9.28
CA LYS A 20 7.62 6.29 -7.98
C LYS A 20 6.73 7.53 -7.92
N THR A 21 7.10 8.59 -8.64
CA THR A 21 6.31 9.83 -8.76
C THR A 21 4.98 9.62 -9.44
N ASP A 22 4.87 8.66 -10.37
CA ASP A 22 3.66 8.40 -11.13
C ASP A 22 2.57 7.83 -10.23
N ILE A 23 2.96 6.95 -9.29
CA ILE A 23 2.06 6.40 -8.26
C ILE A 23 1.40 7.55 -7.48
N LYS A 24 2.18 8.50 -6.97
CA LYS A 24 1.65 9.61 -6.16
C LYS A 24 0.84 10.62 -6.99
N LEU A 25 1.10 10.72 -8.29
CA LEU A 25 0.33 11.56 -9.21
C LEU A 25 -1.06 10.97 -9.48
N ASN A 26 -1.13 9.66 -9.74
CA ASN A 26 -2.39 8.96 -10.02
C ASN A 26 -3.16 8.56 -8.75
N ARG A 27 -2.43 8.30 -7.66
CA ARG A 27 -2.93 7.91 -6.33
C ARG A 27 -2.27 8.79 -5.27
N PRO A 28 -2.77 10.03 -5.08
CA PRO A 28 -2.27 10.95 -4.05
C PRO A 28 -2.40 10.40 -2.63
N ASP A 29 -3.30 9.44 -2.43
CA ASP A 29 -3.51 8.69 -1.20
C ASP A 29 -2.43 7.62 -0.94
N ALA A 30 -1.51 7.39 -1.88
CA ALA A 30 -0.41 6.46 -1.73
C ALA A 30 0.73 7.07 -0.90
N ASP A 31 1.22 6.30 0.06
CA ASP A 31 2.38 6.66 0.87
C ASP A 31 3.49 5.60 0.81
N CYS A 32 4.70 6.01 0.43
CA CYS A 32 5.85 5.15 0.29
C CYS A 32 6.48 4.92 1.66
N VAL A 33 6.43 3.69 2.17
CA VAL A 33 6.88 3.36 3.53
C VAL A 33 8.17 2.54 3.59
N HIS A 34 8.65 2.07 2.43
CA HIS A 34 9.96 1.40 2.32
C HIS A 34 10.62 1.66 0.95
N SER A 35 11.95 1.66 0.90
CA SER A 35 12.72 1.89 -0.33
C SER A 35 12.43 0.86 -1.42
N ASP A 36 12.09 -0.36 -1.00
CA ASP A 36 11.91 -1.53 -1.88
C ASP A 36 10.53 -1.55 -2.56
N GLY A 37 9.80 -0.44 -2.52
CA GLY A 37 8.56 -0.29 -3.28
C GLY A 37 7.30 -0.67 -2.50
N PHE A 38 7.32 -0.57 -1.17
CA PHE A 38 6.14 -0.76 -0.34
C PHE A 38 5.35 0.55 -0.18
N TYR A 39 4.06 0.48 -0.47
CA TYR A 39 3.13 1.61 -0.39
C TYR A 39 1.87 1.25 0.38
N PHE A 40 1.44 2.14 1.27
CA PHE A 40 0.07 2.12 1.77
C PHE A 40 -0.84 2.94 0.85
N PHE A 41 -2.01 2.40 0.56
CA PHE A 41 -3.12 3.12 -0.10
C PHE A 41 -4.27 3.28 0.89
N ASP A 42 -4.77 4.51 1.01
CA ASP A 42 -5.89 4.85 1.89
C ASP A 42 -7.20 4.94 1.11
N ILE A 43 -8.01 3.89 1.22
CA ILE A 43 -9.39 3.89 0.72
C ILE A 43 -10.27 4.61 1.73
N ASN A 44 -10.16 5.95 1.73
CA ASN A 44 -10.68 6.85 2.76
C ASN A 44 -12.17 6.67 3.09
N ILE A 45 -13.02 6.48 2.08
CA ILE A 45 -14.48 6.26 2.25
C ILE A 45 -14.78 5.01 3.11
N HIS A 46 -13.87 4.05 3.14
CA HIS A 46 -14.00 2.80 3.89
C HIS A 46 -13.03 2.67 5.05
N ARG A 47 -12.24 3.73 5.35
CA ARG A 47 -11.15 3.69 6.34
C ARG A 47 -10.32 2.41 6.22
N THR A 48 -10.05 2.00 4.97
CA THR A 48 -9.37 0.75 4.66
C THR A 48 -7.99 1.07 4.12
N MET A 49 -6.98 0.53 4.77
CA MET A 49 -5.58 0.67 4.43
C MET A 49 -5.12 -0.61 3.75
N VAL A 50 -4.43 -0.47 2.61
CA VAL A 50 -3.89 -1.60 1.83
C VAL A 50 -2.39 -1.39 1.65
N LEU A 51 -1.57 -2.35 2.08
CA LEU A 51 -0.14 -2.35 1.82
C LEU A 51 0.16 -3.19 0.59
N ILE A 52 0.80 -2.58 -0.40
CA ILE A 52 1.17 -3.22 -1.66
C ILE A 52 2.67 -3.06 -1.85
N VAL A 53 3.33 -4.12 -2.30
CA VAL A 53 4.70 -4.06 -2.82
C VAL A 53 4.66 -4.14 -4.35
N PHE A 54 5.39 -3.23 -5.00
CA PHE A 54 5.58 -3.25 -6.45
C PHE A 54 6.96 -3.80 -6.77
N GLU A 55 7.00 -4.95 -7.43
CA GLU A 55 8.23 -5.60 -7.85
C GLU A 55 8.19 -5.85 -9.35
N GLN A 56 9.13 -5.25 -10.08
CA GLN A 56 9.20 -5.31 -11.54
C GLN A 56 7.89 -4.88 -12.21
N ASN A 57 7.02 -5.84 -12.56
CA ASN A 57 5.74 -5.63 -13.22
C ASN A 57 4.58 -6.31 -12.47
N GLU A 58 4.80 -6.66 -11.20
CA GLU A 58 3.83 -7.27 -10.32
C GLU A 58 3.52 -6.36 -9.13
N ALA A 59 2.26 -6.38 -8.70
CA ALA A 59 1.79 -5.71 -7.51
C ALA A 59 1.24 -6.76 -6.56
N THR A 60 1.86 -6.92 -5.40
CA THR A 60 1.44 -7.91 -4.40
C THR A 60 0.85 -7.20 -3.19
N ILE A 61 -0.41 -7.53 -2.86
CA ILE A 61 -1.04 -7.09 -1.62
C ILE A 61 -0.45 -7.90 -0.46
N VAL A 62 0.30 -7.25 0.43
CA VAL A 62 0.95 -7.90 1.58
C VAL A 62 0.16 -7.72 2.88
N TRP A 63 -0.72 -6.72 2.94
CA TRP A 63 -1.58 -6.49 4.11
C TRP A 63 -2.84 -5.69 3.76
N ILE A 64 -3.95 -5.99 4.43
CA ILE A 64 -5.20 -5.23 4.39
C ILE A 64 -5.76 -5.09 5.80
N GLY A 65 -6.27 -3.91 6.14
CA GLY A 65 -6.99 -3.69 7.39
C GLY A 65 -7.70 -2.35 7.45
N SER A 66 -8.47 -2.14 8.52
CA SER A 66 -9.01 -0.82 8.80
C SER A 66 -7.93 0.15 9.28
N HIS A 67 -8.23 1.45 9.31
CA HIS A 67 -7.37 2.46 9.91
C HIS A 67 -7.05 2.14 11.39
N ASP A 68 -8.03 1.70 12.17
CA ASP A 68 -7.79 1.28 13.56
C ASP A 68 -6.81 0.11 13.64
N LYS A 69 -6.93 -0.87 12.72
CA LYS A 69 -6.02 -2.02 12.66
C LYS A 69 -4.64 -1.59 12.19
N TYR A 70 -4.55 -0.62 11.28
CA TYR A 70 -3.30 0.00 10.85
C TYR A 70 -2.60 0.66 12.04
N ASP A 71 -3.31 1.48 12.81
CA ASP A 71 -2.74 2.15 13.99
C ASP A 71 -2.31 1.14 15.07
N LEU A 72 -3.12 0.10 15.31
CA LEU A 72 -2.76 -0.97 16.25
C LEU A 72 -1.52 -1.76 15.80
N THR A 73 -1.37 -2.01 14.50
CA THR A 73 -0.29 -2.84 13.95
C THR A 73 1.01 -2.06 13.75
N PHE A 74 0.92 -0.86 13.18
CA PHE A 74 2.05 -0.08 12.68
C PHE A 74 2.28 1.23 13.44
N LYS A 75 1.28 1.72 14.18
CA LYS A 75 1.36 2.94 15.01
C LYS A 75 1.80 4.19 14.24
N GLY A 76 1.53 4.24 12.93
CA GLY A 76 1.98 5.31 12.03
C GLY A 76 3.51 5.48 11.96
N ASN A 77 4.28 4.43 12.29
CA ASN A 77 5.72 4.53 12.47
C ASN A 77 6.47 3.66 11.46
N ILE A 78 7.29 4.28 10.59
CA ILE A 78 8.09 3.60 9.57
C ILE A 78 9.01 2.51 10.16
N ILE A 79 9.62 2.73 11.32
CA ILE A 79 10.49 1.72 11.97
C ILE A 79 9.67 0.50 12.40
N THR A 80 8.42 0.70 12.83
CA THR A 80 7.52 -0.39 13.18
C THR A 80 7.06 -1.16 11.94
N ILE A 81 6.80 -0.46 10.84
CA ILE A 81 6.49 -1.07 9.54
C ILE A 81 7.68 -1.92 9.06
N GLU A 82 8.90 -1.38 9.08
CA GLU A 82 10.11 -2.12 8.67
C GLU A 82 10.32 -3.38 9.52
N LYS A 83 10.19 -3.28 10.84
CA LYS A 83 10.27 -4.44 11.75
C LYS A 83 9.19 -5.47 11.42
N TRP A 84 7.97 -5.03 11.10
CA TRP A 84 6.89 -5.93 10.73
C TRP A 84 7.19 -6.65 9.40
N LEU A 85 7.72 -5.94 8.40
CA LEU A 85 8.11 -6.53 7.11
C LEU A 85 9.20 -7.61 7.29
N ARG A 86 10.25 -7.32 8.10
CA ARG A 86 11.30 -8.30 8.42
C ARG A 86 10.75 -9.55 9.12
N ASN A 87 9.86 -9.36 10.09
CA ASN A 87 9.22 -10.47 10.80
C ASN A 87 8.32 -11.32 9.89
N LYS A 88 7.85 -10.77 8.78
CA LYS A 88 7.08 -11.48 7.74
C LYS A 88 7.95 -12.04 6.63
N LEU A 89 9.28 -11.87 6.70
CA LEU A 89 10.23 -12.29 5.68
C LEU A 89 9.91 -11.67 4.30
N LEU A 90 9.43 -10.43 4.32
CA LEU A 90 9.14 -9.65 3.11
C LEU A 90 10.31 -8.75 2.69
N ILE A 91 11.24 -8.49 3.62
CA ILE A 91 12.52 -7.75 3.43
C ILE A 91 13.60 -8.34 4.35
#